data_AF-A0AAN9Q2N0-F1
#
_entry.id   AF-A0AAN9Q2N0-F1
#
_cell.length_a   1.000
_cell.length_b   1.000
_cell.length_c   1.000
_cell.angle_alpha   90.00
_cell.angle_beta   90.00
_cell.angle_gamma   90.00
#
_symmetry.space_group_name_H-M   'P 1'
#
loop_
_entity.id
_entity.type
_entity.pdbx_description
1 polymer ?
#
loop_
_entity_poly.entity_id
_entity_poly.type
_entity_poly.pdbx_seq_one_letter_code
_entity_poly.pdbx_strand_id
1 'polypeptide(L)'
;MASLSLSRYSHLSSRPILPRPKPNSFAPTKSSAFRMEEKVPLVIPEANPEAMQHIKLGTGKGTLIANRNWSSIICLMAATPLHRRAKVLEGKLPTCNIFKLQYAFNLFSHNASVLSNGYNEEEMKMVKEIRKIWNDKDVKVTATCI
;
A
#
# COMPACT_ATOMS: atom_id res chain seq x y z
N MET A 1 36.01 -9.96 8.19
CA MET A 1 34.88 -10.10 7.25
C MET A 1 33.91 -11.12 7.82
N ALA A 2 32.90 -10.69 8.57
CA ALA A 2 31.97 -11.59 9.24
C ALA A 2 30.74 -11.84 8.35
N SER A 3 30.65 -13.07 7.86
CA SER A 3 29.45 -13.66 7.25
C SER A 3 28.33 -13.70 8.29
N LEU A 4 27.28 -12.91 8.10
CA LEU A 4 26.06 -13.01 8.90
C LEU A 4 25.15 -14.06 8.27
N SER A 5 25.32 -15.29 8.77
CA SER A 5 24.43 -16.43 8.53
C SER A 5 22.99 -16.11 8.97
N LEU A 6 22.05 -16.26 8.03
CA LEU A 6 20.60 -16.13 8.16
C LEU A 6 19.93 -17.21 9.06
N SER A 7 20.71 -17.98 9.82
CA SER A 7 20.23 -19.15 10.58
C SER A 7 19.54 -18.82 11.94
N ARG A 8 19.51 -17.54 12.37
CA ARG A 8 19.03 -17.16 13.72
C ARG A 8 17.58 -16.67 13.83
N TYR A 9 16.69 -17.02 12.91
CA TYR A 9 15.26 -16.62 12.97
C TYR A 9 14.28 -17.74 13.34
N SER A 10 14.74 -18.92 13.74
CA SER A 10 13.86 -20.06 14.07
C SER A 10 13.38 -20.14 15.53
N HIS A 11 13.80 -19.26 16.45
CA HIS A 11 13.57 -19.46 17.89
C HIS A 11 13.04 -18.28 18.73
N LEU A 12 12.52 -17.20 18.13
CA LEU A 12 11.78 -16.17 18.90
C LEU A 12 10.27 -16.38 18.81
N SER A 13 9.79 -17.37 19.54
CA SER A 13 8.37 -17.59 19.87
C SER A 13 7.92 -16.62 20.97
N SER A 14 8.08 -15.32 20.73
CA SER A 14 7.43 -14.27 21.51
C SER A 14 6.92 -13.24 20.53
N ARG A 15 5.60 -12.99 20.54
CA ARG A 15 4.99 -11.97 19.68
C ARG A 15 5.76 -10.65 19.87
N PRO A 16 6.23 -10.00 18.79
CA PRO A 16 6.93 -8.74 18.92
C PRO A 16 6.01 -7.71 19.58
N ILE A 17 6.57 -6.91 20.49
CA ILE A 17 5.83 -5.87 21.21
C ILE A 17 5.36 -4.83 20.19
N LEU A 18 4.10 -4.40 20.32
CA LEU A 18 3.53 -3.36 19.46
C LEU A 18 4.35 -2.06 19.61
N PRO A 19 5.02 -1.58 18.54
CA PRO A 19 5.78 -0.35 18.63
C PRO A 19 4.85 0.84 18.84
N ARG A 20 5.23 1.75 19.72
CA ARG A 20 4.52 3.02 19.96
C ARG A 20 5.15 4.11 19.10
N PRO A 21 4.47 4.60 18.06
CA PRO A 21 4.98 5.68 17.24
C PRO A 21 5.07 6.98 18.03
N LYS A 22 5.86 7.94 17.50
CA LYS A 22 5.97 9.27 18.11
C LYS A 22 4.58 9.94 18.19
N PRO A 23 4.34 10.77 19.23
CA PRO A 23 3.14 11.60 19.31
C PRO A 23 2.89 12.35 17.99
N ASN A 24 1.63 12.42 17.56
CA ASN A 24 1.21 13.11 16.34
C ASN A 24 1.92 12.62 15.06
N SER A 25 2.16 11.31 14.92
CA SER A 25 2.70 10.74 13.68
C SER A 25 2.00 9.45 13.24
N PHE A 26 2.14 9.15 11.94
CA PHE A 26 1.79 7.86 11.35
C PHE A 26 3.04 7.05 11.08
N ALA A 27 3.03 5.80 11.52
CA ALA A 27 4.11 4.86 11.26
C ALA A 27 3.56 3.68 10.44
N PRO A 28 3.77 3.64 9.12
CA PRO A 28 3.44 2.46 8.32
C PRO A 28 4.42 1.32 8.63
N THR A 29 3.92 0.10 8.85
CA THR A 29 4.74 -1.11 9.05
C THR A 29 4.46 -2.16 7.99
N LYS A 30 5.52 -2.74 7.41
CA LYS A 30 5.42 -3.87 6.47
C LYS A 30 5.37 -5.23 7.17
N SER A 31 5.58 -5.28 8.49
CA SER A 31 5.57 -6.53 9.25
C SER A 31 4.17 -7.14 9.29
N SER A 32 4.08 -8.44 9.01
CA SER A 32 2.82 -9.19 9.11
C SER A 32 2.35 -9.37 10.56
N ALA A 33 3.26 -9.26 11.53
CA ALA A 33 2.99 -9.54 12.94
C ALA A 33 1.88 -8.68 13.56
N PHE A 34 1.63 -7.50 13.01
CA PHE A 34 0.67 -6.52 13.55
C PHE A 34 -0.59 -6.37 12.71
N ARG A 35 -0.75 -7.13 11.61
CA ARG A 35 -1.89 -6.98 10.68
C ARG A 35 -3.25 -7.29 11.31
N MET A 36 -3.25 -8.14 12.33
CA MET A 36 -4.47 -8.61 13.02
C MET A 36 -4.63 -8.00 14.41
N GLU A 37 -3.78 -7.05 14.79
CA GLU A 37 -3.89 -6.38 16.08
C GLU A 37 -5.03 -5.35 16.02
N GLU A 38 -5.98 -5.43 16.95
CA GLU A 38 -7.21 -4.61 16.93
C GLU A 38 -6.94 -3.10 16.91
N LYS A 39 -5.88 -2.68 17.59
CA LYS A 39 -5.46 -1.27 17.68
C LYS A 39 -4.65 -0.79 16.48
N VAL A 40 -4.30 -1.68 15.55
CA VAL A 40 -3.49 -1.38 14.37
C VAL A 40 -4.39 -1.42 13.14
N PRO A 41 -4.80 -0.27 12.60
CA PRO A 41 -5.58 -0.24 11.38
C PRO A 41 -4.79 -0.89 10.25
N LEU A 42 -5.46 -1.82 9.59
CA LEU A 42 -5.04 -2.41 8.34
C LEU A 42 -5.79 -1.65 7.25
N VAL A 43 -5.09 -0.88 6.41
CA VAL A 43 -5.73 0.10 5.51
C VAL A 43 -5.42 -0.18 4.05
N ILE A 44 -6.46 -0.16 3.23
CA ILE A 44 -6.41 0.02 1.78
C ILE A 44 -7.27 1.25 1.53
N PRO A 45 -6.68 2.41 1.24
CA PRO A 45 -7.42 3.66 1.06
C PRO A 45 -8.63 3.52 0.11
N GLU A 46 -8.53 2.62 -0.86
CA GLU A 46 -9.52 2.39 -1.90
C GLU A 46 -10.64 1.44 -1.46
N ALA A 47 -10.37 0.54 -0.51
CA ALA A 47 -11.31 -0.48 -0.05
C ALA A 47 -11.97 -0.11 1.29
N ASN A 48 -11.18 0.41 2.23
CA ASN A 48 -11.62 0.75 3.59
C ASN A 48 -11.03 2.07 4.12
N PRO A 49 -11.25 3.22 3.45
CA PRO A 49 -10.76 4.52 3.92
C PRO A 49 -11.31 4.90 5.31
N GLU A 50 -12.49 4.39 5.67
CA GLU A 50 -13.14 4.61 6.97
C GLU A 50 -12.31 4.10 8.15
N ALA A 51 -11.41 3.13 7.93
CA ALA A 51 -10.49 2.64 8.96
C ALA A 51 -9.57 3.74 9.51
N MET A 52 -9.45 4.87 8.80
CA MET A 52 -8.66 6.04 9.22
C MET A 52 -9.48 7.15 9.88
N GLN A 53 -10.82 7.08 9.94
CA GLN A 53 -11.67 8.19 10.39
C GLN A 53 -11.43 8.61 11.85
N HIS A 54 -11.10 7.65 12.71
CA HIS A 54 -10.85 7.90 14.14
C HIS A 54 -9.40 8.32 14.43
N ILE A 55 -8.56 8.32 13.39
CA ILE A 55 -7.12 8.52 13.51
C ILE A 55 -6.80 9.97 13.12
N LYS A 56 -6.65 10.83 14.13
CA LYS A 56 -6.38 12.27 13.94
C LYS A 56 -4.99 12.64 14.45
N LEU A 57 -4.22 13.30 13.58
CA LEU A 57 -3.01 14.04 13.97
C LEU A 57 -3.41 15.18 14.91
N GLY A 58 -2.65 15.40 15.99
CA GLY A 58 -2.93 16.47 16.98
C GLY A 58 -3.56 15.97 18.29
N THR A 59 -3.91 14.69 18.40
CA THR A 59 -4.45 14.08 19.63
C THR A 59 -3.37 13.68 20.66
N GLY A 60 -2.10 13.93 20.37
CA GLY A 60 -0.97 13.57 21.22
C GLY A 60 -0.56 12.09 21.14
N LYS A 61 -1.29 11.26 20.37
CA LYS A 61 -0.98 9.83 20.18
C LYS A 61 -0.40 9.58 18.79
N GLY A 62 0.62 8.73 18.72
CA GLY A 62 1.13 8.17 17.46
C GLY A 62 0.34 6.92 17.07
N THR A 63 0.14 6.69 15.76
CA THR A 63 -0.64 5.54 15.26
C THR A 63 0.18 4.67 14.32
N LEU A 64 0.27 3.38 14.64
CA LEU A 64 0.90 2.39 13.79
C LEU A 64 -0.13 1.92 12.77
N ILE A 65 0.23 1.87 11.49
CA ILE A 65 -0.65 1.43 10.41
C ILE A 65 0.00 0.21 9.76
N ALA A 66 -0.70 -0.92 9.75
CA ALA A 66 -0.18 -2.12 9.11
C ALA A 66 -0.39 -2.06 7.60
N ASN A 67 0.66 -2.38 6.84
CA ASN A 67 0.56 -2.59 5.42
C ASN A 67 -0.02 -4.00 5.13
N ARG A 68 -0.88 -4.07 4.12
CA ARG A 68 -1.47 -5.33 3.66
C ARG A 68 -0.41 -6.25 3.05
N ASN A 69 -0.79 -7.49 2.78
CA ASN A 69 -0.04 -8.33 1.87
C ASN A 69 -0.19 -7.80 0.42
N TRP A 70 0.89 -7.85 -0.36
CA TRP A 70 0.93 -7.42 -1.77
C TRP A 70 -0.06 -8.21 -2.64
N SER A 71 -0.20 -9.51 -2.40
CA SER A 71 -1.22 -10.32 -3.08
C SER A 71 -2.64 -9.92 -2.70
N SER A 72 -2.86 -9.54 -1.44
CA SER A 72 -4.18 -9.10 -0.95
C SER A 72 -4.57 -7.74 -1.52
N ILE A 73 -3.65 -6.78 -1.65
CA ILE A 73 -3.97 -5.48 -2.27
C ILE A 73 -4.31 -5.66 -3.76
N ILE A 74 -3.56 -6.46 -4.51
CA ILE A 74 -3.85 -6.72 -5.94
C ILE A 74 -5.23 -7.37 -6.09
N CYS A 75 -5.51 -8.40 -5.30
CA CYS A 75 -6.80 -9.07 -5.30
C CYS A 75 -7.94 -8.12 -4.90
N LEU A 76 -7.76 -7.35 -3.82
CA LEU A 76 -8.79 -6.43 -3.35
C LEU A 76 -8.97 -5.22 -4.27
N MET A 77 -7.94 -4.78 -4.99
CA MET A 77 -8.13 -3.74 -6.00
C MET A 77 -9.00 -4.19 -7.16
N ALA A 78 -8.88 -5.46 -7.58
CA ALA A 78 -9.76 -6.06 -8.58
C ALA A 78 -11.15 -6.39 -8.02
N ALA A 79 -11.21 -6.94 -6.80
CA ALA A 79 -12.44 -7.45 -6.21
C ALA A 79 -13.32 -6.38 -5.56
N THR A 80 -12.74 -5.31 -5.01
CA THR A 80 -13.51 -4.25 -4.32
C THR A 80 -14.51 -3.57 -5.25
N PRO A 81 -14.16 -3.19 -6.50
CA PRO A 81 -15.14 -2.64 -7.44
C PRO A 81 -16.27 -3.64 -7.76
N LEU A 82 -15.97 -4.93 -7.89
CA LEU A 82 -16.98 -5.98 -8.12
C LEU A 82 -17.89 -6.17 -6.89
N HIS A 83 -17.32 -6.22 -5.68
CA HIS A 83 -18.04 -6.32 -4.42
C HIS A 83 -18.96 -5.12 -4.20
N ARG A 84 -18.51 -3.91 -4.53
CA ARG A 84 -19.34 -2.69 -4.51
C ARG A 84 -20.38 -2.70 -5.62
N ARG A 85 -20.09 -3.27 -6.79
CA ARG A 85 -21.04 -3.37 -7.91
C ARG A 85 -22.14 -4.41 -7.70
N ALA A 86 -21.89 -5.50 -6.97
CA ALA A 86 -22.95 -6.40 -6.53
C ALA A 86 -24.05 -5.61 -5.79
N LYS A 87 -23.65 -4.66 -4.94
CA LYS A 87 -24.57 -3.73 -4.25
C LYS A 87 -25.31 -2.80 -5.23
N VAL A 88 -24.71 -2.41 -6.34
CA VAL A 88 -25.33 -1.56 -7.37
C VAL A 88 -26.32 -2.35 -8.24
N LEU A 89 -26.03 -3.61 -8.54
CA LEU A 89 -26.97 -4.52 -9.21
C LEU A 89 -28.20 -4.83 -8.34
N GLU A 90 -28.06 -4.73 -7.02
CA GLU A 90 -29.18 -4.71 -6.05
C GLU A 90 -29.92 -3.35 -6.01
N GLY A 91 -29.64 -2.42 -6.91
CA GLY A 91 -30.32 -1.13 -7.02
C GLY A 91 -29.76 0.01 -6.16
N LYS A 92 -28.60 -0.17 -5.51
CA LYS A 92 -27.97 0.91 -4.71
C LYS A 92 -27.16 1.85 -5.61
N LEU A 93 -27.18 3.15 -5.34
CA LEU A 93 -26.45 4.13 -6.16
C LEU A 93 -24.92 3.93 -6.05
N PRO A 94 -24.18 3.89 -7.17
CA PRO A 94 -22.72 3.84 -7.14
C PRO A 94 -22.16 5.15 -6.55
N THR A 95 -21.22 5.04 -5.62
CA THR A 95 -20.57 6.20 -5.00
C THR A 95 -19.18 6.42 -5.57
N CYS A 96 -18.97 7.56 -6.23
CA CYS A 96 -17.65 8.03 -6.70
C CYS A 96 -16.95 8.89 -5.65
N ASN A 97 -17.12 8.56 -4.37
CA ASN A 97 -16.69 9.41 -3.26
C ASN A 97 -15.16 9.38 -3.01
N ILE A 98 -14.45 8.43 -3.63
CA ILE A 98 -13.02 8.17 -3.36
C ILE A 98 -12.13 8.64 -4.53
N PHE A 99 -12.56 8.43 -5.78
CA PHE A 99 -11.87 8.94 -6.97
C PHE A 99 -12.85 9.59 -7.92
N LYS A 100 -12.38 10.62 -8.64
CA LYS A 100 -13.19 11.37 -9.61
C LYS A 100 -13.62 10.54 -10.83
N LEU A 101 -13.05 9.34 -11.04
CA LEU A 101 -13.26 8.50 -12.21
C LEU A 101 -13.56 7.04 -11.81
N GLN A 102 -14.41 6.36 -12.59
CA GLN A 102 -14.80 4.98 -12.35
C GLN A 102 -13.68 4.01 -12.77
N TYR A 103 -13.23 3.18 -11.82
CA TYR A 103 -12.22 2.14 -12.04
C TYR A 103 -12.80 0.79 -12.51
N ALA A 104 -14.06 0.47 -12.17
CA ALA A 104 -14.67 -0.78 -12.62
C ALA A 104 -14.79 -0.78 -14.15
N PHE A 105 -14.20 -1.78 -14.82
CA PHE A 105 -14.11 -1.88 -16.28
C PHE A 105 -13.34 -0.73 -16.94
N ASN A 106 -12.43 -0.11 -16.19
CA ASN A 106 -11.56 0.95 -16.67
C ASN A 106 -10.11 0.65 -16.29
N LEU A 107 -9.17 1.26 -17.01
CA LEU A 107 -7.74 1.10 -16.80
C LEU A 107 -7.14 2.49 -16.65
N PHE A 108 -6.50 2.77 -15.52
CA PHE A 108 -5.81 4.04 -15.31
C PHE A 108 -4.33 3.76 -15.08
N SER A 109 -3.49 4.34 -15.93
CA SER A 109 -2.04 4.18 -15.85
C SER A 109 -1.39 5.15 -14.85
N HIS A 110 -2.15 6.05 -14.21
CA HIS A 110 -1.57 7.21 -13.54
C HIS A 110 -2.14 7.41 -12.13
N ASN A 111 -1.41 6.94 -11.12
CA ASN A 111 -1.57 7.36 -9.72
C ASN A 111 -0.53 8.44 -9.32
N ALA A 112 0.26 8.92 -10.28
CA ALA A 112 1.31 9.91 -10.08
C ALA A 112 1.36 10.90 -11.26
N SER A 113 2.00 12.05 -11.04
CA SER A 113 2.17 13.08 -12.06
C SER A 113 2.88 12.54 -13.30
N VAL A 114 2.40 12.92 -14.48
CA VAL A 114 3.09 12.66 -15.75
C VAL A 114 4.20 13.68 -15.90
N LEU A 115 5.41 13.20 -16.16
CA LEU A 115 6.60 14.02 -16.36
C LEU A 115 6.68 14.51 -17.81
N SER A 116 7.54 15.48 -18.08
CA SER A 116 7.73 16.05 -19.43
C SER A 116 8.22 15.04 -20.47
N ASN A 117 8.75 13.89 -20.04
CA ASN A 117 9.16 12.79 -20.90
C ASN A 117 8.03 11.81 -21.26
N GLY A 118 6.79 12.07 -20.82
CA GLY A 118 5.62 11.24 -21.09
C GLY A 118 5.45 10.03 -20.16
N TYR A 119 6.38 9.77 -19.24
CA TYR A 119 6.27 8.72 -18.23
C TYR A 119 5.74 9.28 -16.92
N ASN A 120 5.06 8.46 -16.13
CA ASN A 120 4.68 8.83 -14.77
C ASN A 120 5.85 8.61 -13.77
N GLU A 121 5.75 9.24 -12.60
CA GLU A 121 6.82 9.17 -11.59
C GLU A 121 7.10 7.74 -11.08
N GLU A 122 6.08 6.88 -10.96
CA GLU A 122 6.25 5.49 -10.50
C GLU A 122 7.00 4.65 -11.55
N GLU A 123 6.69 4.83 -12.83
CA GLU A 123 7.42 4.19 -13.94
C GLU A 123 8.90 4.60 -13.92
N MET A 124 9.17 5.89 -13.73
CA MET A 124 10.55 6.39 -13.67
C MET A 124 11.28 5.96 -12.39
N LYS A 125 10.59 5.70 -11.28
CA LYS A 125 11.20 5.09 -10.08
C LYS A 125 11.68 3.67 -10.38
N MET A 126 10.85 2.85 -11.02
CA MET A 126 11.24 1.50 -11.42
C MET A 126 12.50 1.49 -12.30
N VAL A 127 12.55 2.35 -13.33
CA VAL A 127 13.72 2.47 -14.20
C VAL A 127 14.98 2.83 -13.40
N LYS A 128 14.89 3.79 -12.47
CA LYS A 128 16.02 4.24 -11.65
C LYS A 128 16.48 3.15 -10.66
N GLU A 129 15.54 2.45 -10.03
CA GLU A 129 15.84 1.37 -9.08
C GLU A 129 16.52 0.19 -9.76
N ILE A 130 16.04 -0.23 -10.94
CA ILE A 130 16.63 -1.33 -11.72
C ILE A 130 18.08 -1.01 -12.11
N ARG A 131 18.33 0.20 -12.63
CA ARG A 131 19.68 0.66 -12.98
C ARG A 131 20.63 0.65 -11.79
N LYS A 132 20.12 1.05 -10.61
CA LYS A 132 20.88 1.04 -9.36
C LYS A 132 21.18 -0.38 -8.88
N ILE A 133 20.21 -1.29 -8.93
CA ILE A 133 20.35 -2.68 -8.48
C ILE A 133 21.34 -3.45 -9.36
N TRP A 134 21.27 -3.29 -10.67
CA TRP A 134 22.17 -3.97 -11.62
C TRP A 134 23.50 -3.25 -11.82
N ASN A 135 23.69 -2.08 -11.22
CA ASN A 135 24.85 -1.21 -11.44
C ASN A 135 25.14 -0.98 -12.94
N ASP A 136 24.07 -0.92 -13.73
CA ASP A 136 24.09 -0.74 -15.18
C ASP A 136 23.16 0.43 -15.52
N LYS A 137 23.74 1.53 -16.00
CA LYS A 137 22.98 2.73 -16.38
C LYS A 137 22.44 2.66 -17.81
N ASP A 138 23.00 1.78 -18.62
CA ASP A 138 22.72 1.66 -20.05
C ASP A 138 21.60 0.65 -20.31
N VAL A 139 21.22 -0.14 -19.30
CA VAL A 139 20.05 -1.02 -19.38
C VAL A 139 18.80 -0.23 -19.79
N LYS A 140 18.19 -0.72 -20.87
CA LYS A 140 16.98 -0.16 -21.48
C LYS A 140 15.77 -0.96 -21.00
N VAL A 141 15.20 -0.50 -19.90
CA VAL A 141 13.95 -1.04 -19.36
C VAL A 141 12.88 0.04 -19.42
N THR A 142 11.67 -0.36 -19.79
CA THR A 142 10.46 0.45 -19.67
C THR A 142 9.45 -0.31 -18.82
N ALA A 143 8.65 0.42 -18.05
CA ALA A 143 7.60 -0.13 -17.21
C ALA A 143 6.34 0.72 -17.42
N THR A 144 5.18 0.08 -17.37
CA THR A 144 3.89 0.76 -17.30
C THR A 144 3.27 0.44 -15.96
N CYS A 145 2.98 1.47 -15.17
CA CYS A 145 2.26 1.29 -13.90
C CYS A 145 0.76 1.37 -14.20
N ILE A 146 0.00 0.37 -13.77
CA ILE A 146 -1.45 0.22 -13.93
C ILE A 146 -2.05 -0.11 -12.57
#